data_AF-A0A7X8QNC0-F1
#
_entry.id   AF-A0A7X8QNC0-F1
#
_cell.length_a   1.000
_cell.length_b   1.000
_cell.length_c   1.000
_cell.angle_alpha   90.00
_cell.angle_beta   90.00
_cell.angle_gamma   90.00
#
_symmetry.space_group_name_H-M   'P 1'
#
loop_
_entity.id
_entity.type
_entity.pdbx_description
1 polymer ?
#
loop_
_entity_poly.entity_id
_entity_poly.type
_entity_poly.pdbx_seq_one_letter_code
_entity_poly.pdbx_strand_id
1 'polypeptide(L)'
;MKIHILENSAKLGREAAKYCSTIIKEAIEEKGKARIILSTGASQFDTIKALVESDIDWSKVEMFHLDEYIGLPESHPASFRKYLKERFISQVNLKKAYLVNGEGNIEEIIAELTEAVRKEPIDLGLIGIGENAHIAFNDPPADFKTQEAYIVVNLNDTCKNQQVREGWFKTIDDVPKQAITMTVHQIMQCKHIVSCVPFEVKAKAIKDTFESPISNLVPATILKTHKNMTLFLDNDSASQVISKKQAAVS
;
A
#
# COMPACT_ATOMS: atom_id res chain seq x y z
N MET A 1 -1.46 -17.42 2.02
CA MET A 1 -1.96 -16.38 1.11
C MET A 1 -3.25 -16.84 0.45
N LYS A 2 -4.29 -16.00 0.46
CA LYS A 2 -5.55 -16.19 -0.28
C LYS A 2 -5.53 -15.31 -1.53
N ILE A 3 -6.10 -15.76 -2.64
CA ILE A 3 -6.07 -15.06 -3.92
C ILE A 3 -7.49 -14.96 -4.47
N HIS A 4 -7.88 -13.76 -4.89
CA HIS A 4 -9.15 -13.49 -5.57
C HIS A 4 -8.82 -12.88 -6.93
N ILE A 5 -9.38 -13.44 -8.00
CA ILE A 5 -9.23 -12.93 -9.36
C ILE A 5 -10.60 -12.51 -9.85
N LEU A 6 -10.75 -11.23 -10.21
CA LEU A 6 -12.00 -10.60 -10.56
C LEU A 6 -11.97 -10.09 -12.00
N GLU A 7 -13.14 -9.79 -12.55
CA GLU A 7 -13.27 -9.40 -13.97
C GLU A 7 -12.49 -8.12 -14.34
N ASN A 8 -12.50 -7.12 -13.45
CA ASN A 8 -11.91 -5.80 -13.68
C ASN A 8 -11.62 -5.09 -12.34
N SER A 9 -10.90 -3.97 -12.41
CA SER A 9 -10.54 -3.14 -11.26
C SER A 9 -11.74 -2.71 -10.41
N ALA A 10 -12.88 -2.40 -11.03
CA ALA A 10 -14.07 -1.95 -10.30
C ALA A 10 -14.70 -3.08 -9.46
N LYS A 11 -14.79 -4.30 -10.00
CA LYS A 11 -15.29 -5.47 -9.26
C LYS A 11 -14.29 -5.89 -8.19
N LEU A 12 -12.99 -5.86 -8.50
CA LEU A 12 -11.91 -6.05 -7.54
C LEU A 12 -12.05 -5.09 -6.35
N GLY A 13 -12.17 -3.79 -6.63
CA GLY A 13 -12.25 -2.75 -5.61
C GLY A 13 -13.43 -2.93 -4.65
N ARG A 14 -14.62 -3.27 -5.17
CA ARG A 14 -15.79 -3.54 -4.32
C ARG A 14 -15.62 -4.75 -3.41
N GLU A 15 -15.14 -5.87 -3.95
CA GLU A 15 -14.94 -7.09 -3.15
C GLU A 15 -13.82 -6.92 -2.11
N ALA A 16 -12.73 -6.24 -2.49
CA ALA A 16 -11.65 -5.91 -1.58
C ALA A 16 -12.10 -4.94 -0.47
N ALA A 17 -12.88 -3.91 -0.80
CA ALA A 17 -13.45 -2.98 0.17
C ALA A 17 -14.37 -3.69 1.18
N LYS A 18 -15.22 -4.60 0.69
CA LYS A 18 -16.07 -5.42 1.56
C LYS A 18 -15.24 -6.27 2.52
N TYR A 19 -14.20 -6.93 2.00
CA TYR A 19 -13.29 -7.75 2.82
C TYR A 19 -12.55 -6.91 3.87
N CYS A 20 -12.03 -5.75 3.48
CA CYS A 20 -11.38 -4.81 4.40
C CYS A 20 -12.35 -4.29 5.46
N SER A 21 -13.60 -3.97 5.07
CA SER A 21 -14.64 -3.49 5.99
C SER A 21 -14.95 -4.52 7.06
N THR A 22 -15.03 -5.81 6.71
CA THR A 22 -15.21 -6.89 7.69
C THR A 22 -14.08 -6.89 8.72
N ILE A 23 -12.81 -6.86 8.30
CA ILE A 23 -11.66 -6.85 9.22
C ILE A 23 -11.70 -5.63 10.16
N ILE A 24 -12.02 -4.45 9.61
CA ILE A 24 -12.09 -3.21 10.40
C ILE A 24 -13.23 -3.29 11.42
N LYS A 25 -14.42 -3.77 11.01
CA LYS A 25 -15.58 -3.93 11.90
C LYS A 25 -15.31 -4.94 13.02
N GLU A 26 -14.70 -6.07 12.70
CA GLU A 26 -14.32 -7.09 13.68
C GLU A 26 -13.34 -6.53 14.72
N ALA A 27 -12.34 -5.75 14.30
CA ALA A 27 -11.41 -5.10 15.22
C ALA A 27 -12.11 -4.06 16.12
N ILE A 28 -13.05 -3.29 15.57
CA ILE A 28 -13.87 -2.35 16.34
C ILE A 28 -14.75 -3.09 17.36
N GLU A 29 -15.38 -4.19 16.98
CA GLU A 29 -16.21 -5.00 17.88
C GLU A 29 -15.39 -5.63 19.01
N GLU A 30 -14.21 -6.17 18.69
CA GLU A 30 -13.33 -6.83 19.66
C GLU A 30 -12.68 -5.84 20.64
N LYS A 31 -12.27 -4.66 20.16
CA LYS A 31 -11.37 -3.76 20.91
C LYS A 31 -11.87 -2.33 21.09
N GLY A 32 -13.03 -2.01 20.52
CA GLY A 32 -13.58 -0.66 20.47
C GLY A 32 -12.87 0.29 19.48
N LYS A 33 -11.89 -0.19 18.71
CA LYS A 33 -11.13 0.58 17.70
C LYS A 33 -10.45 -0.32 16.68
N ALA A 34 -10.14 0.24 15.52
CA ALA A 34 -9.30 -0.40 14.52
C ALA A 34 -8.13 0.51 14.12
N ARG A 35 -7.00 -0.10 13.78
CA ARG A 35 -5.82 0.61 13.26
C ARG A 35 -5.49 0.09 11.87
N ILE A 36 -5.37 0.99 10.90
CA ILE A 36 -5.17 0.63 9.50
C ILE A 36 -3.96 1.33 8.90
N ILE A 37 -3.33 0.70 7.91
CA ILE A 37 -2.35 1.32 7.03
C ILE A 37 -2.95 1.42 5.63
N LEU A 38 -2.78 2.56 4.95
CA LEU A 38 -3.22 2.75 3.57
C LEU A 38 -2.05 3.11 2.66
N SER A 39 -2.01 2.44 1.51
CA SER A 39 -1.17 2.80 0.37
C SER A 39 -1.85 3.80 -0.56
N THR A 40 -1.03 4.47 -1.36
CA THR A 40 -1.45 5.37 -2.44
C THR A 40 -1.34 4.68 -3.81
N GLY A 41 -1.53 5.46 -4.89
CA GLY A 41 -1.36 5.00 -6.26
C GLY A 41 -2.67 4.53 -6.92
N ALA A 42 -2.67 4.54 -8.25
CA ALA A 42 -3.88 4.31 -9.05
C ALA A 42 -4.54 2.94 -8.79
N SER A 43 -3.74 1.93 -8.43
CA SER A 43 -4.24 0.59 -8.07
C SER A 43 -5.20 0.59 -6.87
N GLN A 44 -5.21 1.64 -6.05
CA GLN A 44 -6.10 1.74 -4.88
C GLN A 44 -7.39 2.51 -5.14
N PHE A 45 -7.56 3.15 -6.31
CA PHE A 45 -8.68 4.06 -6.55
C PHE A 45 -10.05 3.41 -6.35
N ASP A 46 -10.32 2.29 -7.03
CA ASP A 46 -11.62 1.62 -6.93
C ASP A 46 -11.86 1.04 -5.53
N THR A 47 -10.82 0.51 -4.89
CA THR A 47 -10.91 -0.02 -3.53
C THR A 47 -11.20 1.08 -2.51
N ILE A 48 -10.45 2.19 -2.53
CA ILE A 48 -10.65 3.31 -1.60
C ILE A 48 -12.04 3.91 -1.80
N LYS A 49 -12.47 4.11 -3.06
CA LYS A 49 -13.80 4.64 -3.36
C LYS A 49 -14.91 3.77 -2.75
N ALA A 50 -14.84 2.45 -2.93
CA ALA A 50 -15.83 1.54 -2.35
C ALA A 50 -15.70 1.43 -0.81
N LEU A 51 -14.49 1.56 -0.27
CA LEU A 51 -14.24 1.45 1.17
C LEU A 51 -14.81 2.65 1.93
N VAL A 52 -14.66 3.88 1.42
CA VAL A 52 -15.23 5.08 2.09
C VAL A 52 -16.76 5.07 2.12
N GLU A 53 -17.40 4.37 1.16
CA GLU A 53 -18.85 4.15 1.11
C GLU A 53 -19.31 3.01 2.04
N SER A 54 -18.38 2.25 2.64
CA SER A 54 -18.72 1.16 3.55
C SER A 54 -19.18 1.67 4.91
N ASP A 55 -20.16 0.97 5.49
CA ASP A 55 -20.77 1.28 6.79
C ASP A 55 -19.81 1.01 7.97
N ILE A 56 -18.73 1.76 8.09
CA ILE A 56 -17.71 1.63 9.15
C ILE A 56 -17.84 2.82 10.10
N ASP A 57 -17.76 2.57 11.40
CA ASP A 57 -17.61 3.64 12.40
C ASP A 57 -16.19 4.20 12.38
N TRP A 58 -15.91 5.07 11.40
CA TRP A 58 -14.60 5.67 11.18
C TRP A 58 -14.09 6.47 12.39
N SER A 59 -14.98 6.93 13.28
CA SER A 59 -14.61 7.66 14.50
C SER A 59 -13.82 6.81 15.50
N LYS A 60 -13.77 5.49 15.25
CA LYS A 60 -12.98 4.50 16.00
C LYS A 60 -11.74 4.02 15.24
N VAL A 61 -11.43 4.60 14.08
CA VAL A 61 -10.34 4.15 13.20
C VAL A 61 -9.16 5.12 13.24
N GLU A 62 -7.97 4.60 13.50
CA GLU A 62 -6.70 5.31 13.35
C GLU A 62 -6.00 4.85 12.06
N MET A 63 -5.64 5.79 11.19
CA MET A 63 -5.00 5.50 9.90
C MET A 63 -3.54 5.92 9.91
N PHE A 64 -2.67 5.08 9.34
CA PHE A 64 -1.24 5.32 9.16
C PHE A 64 -0.88 5.32 7.67
N HIS A 65 -0.13 6.34 7.27
CA HIS A 65 0.39 6.47 5.92
C HIS A 65 1.71 5.69 5.77
N LEU A 66 1.96 5.11 4.59
CA LEU A 66 3.18 4.35 4.32
C LEU A 66 4.40 5.25 4.06
N ASP A 67 4.27 6.27 3.24
CA ASP A 67 5.42 6.94 2.65
C ASP A 67 5.13 8.35 2.13
N GLU A 68 6.14 9.20 2.05
CA GLU A 68 6.05 10.51 1.39
C GLU A 68 7.43 10.95 0.91
N TYR A 69 7.47 11.72 -0.17
CA TYR A 69 8.69 12.33 -0.66
C TYR A 69 9.24 13.37 0.32
N ILE A 70 10.56 13.38 0.54
CA ILE A 70 11.22 14.42 1.34
C ILE A 70 11.30 15.72 0.54
N GLY A 71 10.91 16.83 1.17
CA GLY A 71 10.95 18.18 0.61
C GLY A 71 9.86 18.48 -0.42
N LEU A 72 8.87 17.59 -0.60
CA LEU A 72 7.74 17.84 -1.49
C LEU A 72 6.58 18.51 -0.72
N PRO A 73 6.17 19.72 -1.10
CA PRO A 73 5.03 20.38 -0.46
C PRO A 73 3.75 19.57 -0.62
N GLU A 74 2.92 19.54 0.43
CA GLU A 74 1.64 18.83 0.36
C GLU A 74 0.76 19.32 -0.80
N SER A 75 0.80 20.60 -1.17
CA SER A 75 -0.01 21.12 -2.27
C SER A 75 0.34 20.51 -3.64
N HIS A 76 1.53 19.90 -3.78
CA HIS A 76 2.01 19.34 -5.04
C HIS A 76 1.10 18.20 -5.53
N PRO A 77 0.79 18.10 -6.84
CA PRO A 77 -0.07 17.03 -7.38
C PRO A 77 0.42 15.62 -7.08
N ALA A 78 1.74 15.43 -7.00
CA ALA A 78 2.39 14.15 -6.68
C ALA A 78 2.47 13.83 -5.18
N SER A 79 2.05 14.73 -4.28
CA SER A 79 2.11 14.48 -2.83
C SER A 79 1.15 13.35 -2.45
N PHE A 80 1.68 12.36 -1.73
CA PHE A 80 0.89 11.25 -1.22
C PHE A 80 -0.01 11.67 -0.05
N ARG A 81 0.41 12.68 0.73
CA ARG A 81 -0.46 13.34 1.72
C ARG A 81 -1.69 13.95 1.06
N LYS A 82 -1.53 14.69 -0.04
CA LYS A 82 -2.64 15.26 -0.80
C LYS A 82 -3.57 14.18 -1.33
N TYR A 83 -3.00 13.14 -1.93
CA TYR A 83 -3.74 11.97 -2.41
C TYR A 83 -4.69 11.43 -1.33
N LEU A 84 -4.16 11.14 -0.12
CA LEU A 84 -4.95 10.54 0.96
C LEU A 84 -5.96 11.52 1.55
N LYS A 85 -5.60 12.81 1.65
CA LYS A 85 -6.51 13.86 2.11
C LYS A 85 -7.74 13.96 1.21
N GLU A 86 -7.54 14.05 -0.10
CA GLU A 86 -8.63 14.20 -1.07
C GLU A 86 -9.49 12.93 -1.19
N ARG A 87 -8.88 11.75 -1.19
CA ARG A 87 -9.57 10.50 -1.56
C ARG A 87 -10.10 9.71 -0.37
N PHE A 88 -9.55 9.90 0.82
CA PHE A 88 -9.91 9.11 1.98
C PHE A 88 -10.24 9.98 3.20
N ILE A 89 -9.28 10.75 3.72
CA ILE A 89 -9.44 11.44 5.01
C ILE A 89 -10.58 12.47 4.98
N SER A 90 -10.77 13.19 3.87
CA SER A 90 -11.89 14.13 3.74
C SER A 90 -13.26 13.48 3.53
N GLN A 91 -13.28 12.18 3.21
CA GLN A 91 -14.51 11.43 2.93
C GLN A 91 -15.07 10.73 4.16
N VAL A 92 -14.26 10.58 5.23
CA VAL A 92 -14.61 9.80 6.43
C VAL A 92 -14.22 10.52 7.72
N ASN A 93 -15.01 10.33 8.78
CA ASN A 93 -14.71 10.93 10.09
C ASN A 93 -13.75 10.05 10.90
N LEU A 94 -12.45 10.11 10.59
CA LEU A 94 -11.43 9.31 11.29
C LEU A 94 -11.21 9.76 12.73
N LYS A 95 -10.90 8.81 13.62
CA LYS A 95 -10.40 9.12 14.96
C LYS A 95 -9.10 9.91 14.90
N LYS A 96 -8.17 9.46 14.06
CA LYS A 96 -6.87 10.09 13.83
C LYS A 96 -6.23 9.59 12.53
N ALA A 97 -5.50 10.47 11.84
CA ALA A 97 -4.65 10.13 10.71
C ALA A 97 -3.20 10.51 11.00
N TYR A 98 -2.28 9.58 10.79
CA TYR A 98 -0.84 9.76 10.92
C TYR A 98 -0.25 9.79 9.51
N LEU A 99 -0.06 10.99 8.99
CA LEU A 99 0.54 11.22 7.68
C LEU A 99 2.06 11.29 7.80
N VAL A 100 2.77 10.61 6.91
CA VAL A 100 4.21 10.81 6.72
C VAL A 100 4.45 12.22 6.20
N ASN A 101 5.09 13.07 6.99
CA ASN A 101 5.45 14.43 6.60
C ASN A 101 6.89 14.46 6.08
N GLY A 102 7.08 14.76 4.80
CA GLY A 102 8.39 14.91 4.20
C GLY A 102 9.05 16.29 4.43
N GLU A 103 8.40 17.19 5.16
CA GLU A 103 8.85 18.55 5.42
C GLU A 103 9.24 18.72 6.91
N GLY A 104 10.37 19.38 7.18
CA GLY A 104 10.84 19.64 8.55
C GLY A 104 11.95 18.69 9.01
N ASN A 105 12.04 18.44 10.32
CA ASN A 105 13.03 17.53 10.89
C ASN A 105 12.61 16.07 10.69
N ILE A 106 13.23 15.41 9.71
CA ILE A 106 12.89 14.05 9.30
C ILE A 106 13.10 13.02 10.41
N GLU A 107 14.12 13.20 11.25
CA GLU A 107 14.42 12.26 12.34
C GLU A 107 13.32 12.30 13.43
N GLU A 108 12.88 13.50 13.82
CA GLU A 108 11.77 13.69 14.77
C GLU A 108 10.47 13.11 14.21
N ILE A 109 10.17 13.37 12.93
CA ILE A 109 8.96 12.85 12.27
C ILE A 109 8.95 11.32 12.25
N ILE A 110 10.09 10.69 11.91
CA ILE A 110 10.22 9.23 11.94
C ILE A 110 10.04 8.69 13.36
N ALA A 111 10.62 9.36 14.37
CA ALA A 111 10.49 8.95 15.76
C ALA A 111 9.03 8.99 16.24
N GLU A 112 8.31 10.09 15.97
CA GLU A 112 6.89 10.25 16.32
C GLU A 112 5.99 9.20 15.65
N LEU A 113 6.19 8.96 14.34
CA LEU A 113 5.45 7.95 13.60
C LEU A 113 5.75 6.54 14.10
N THR A 114 7.00 6.28 14.46
CA THR A 114 7.46 4.99 15.01
C THR A 114 6.81 4.73 16.36
N GLU A 115 6.82 5.70 17.27
CA GLU A 115 6.15 5.59 18.57
C GLU A 115 4.65 5.32 18.38
N ALA A 116 4.00 6.11 17.52
CA ALA A 116 2.59 5.97 17.25
C ALA A 116 2.23 4.60 16.67
N VAL A 117 2.93 4.14 15.63
CA VAL A 117 2.61 2.87 14.95
C VAL A 117 2.87 1.66 15.86
N ARG A 118 3.91 1.70 16.70
CA ARG A 118 4.28 0.59 17.59
C ARG A 118 3.46 0.52 18.88
N LYS A 119 2.66 1.53 19.21
CA LYS A 119 1.85 1.57 20.44
C LYS A 119 0.97 0.33 20.63
N GLU A 120 0.44 -0.22 19.55
CA GLU A 120 -0.43 -1.41 19.49
C GLU A 120 -0.40 -1.98 18.05
N PRO A 121 -0.84 -3.22 17.81
CA PRO A 121 -0.83 -3.82 16.48
C PRO A 121 -1.72 -3.07 15.47
N ILE A 122 -1.30 -3.08 14.20
CA ILE A 122 -2.13 -2.68 13.07
C ILE A 122 -3.06 -3.85 12.69
N ASP A 123 -4.35 -3.59 12.55
CA ASP A 123 -5.35 -4.61 12.23
C ASP A 123 -5.35 -4.95 10.74
N LEU A 124 -5.23 -3.94 9.88
CA LEU A 124 -5.27 -4.07 8.43
C LEU A 124 -4.21 -3.19 7.76
N GLY A 125 -3.32 -3.80 6.98
CA GLY A 125 -2.51 -3.10 5.99
C GLY A 125 -3.09 -3.26 4.60
N LEU A 126 -3.55 -2.17 3.98
CA LEU A 126 -3.93 -2.14 2.57
C LEU A 126 -2.70 -1.72 1.75
N ILE A 127 -1.93 -2.71 1.28
CA ILE A 127 -0.58 -2.53 0.74
C ILE A 127 -0.58 -2.77 -0.77
N GLY A 128 -0.26 -1.76 -1.58
CA GLY A 128 -0.09 -1.90 -3.01
C GLY A 128 1.17 -2.67 -3.40
N ILE A 129 1.21 -3.17 -4.64
CA ILE A 129 2.41 -3.78 -5.26
C ILE A 129 2.80 -2.97 -6.50
N GLY A 130 4.05 -2.54 -6.56
CA GLY A 130 4.66 -1.81 -7.66
C GLY A 130 4.88 -2.65 -8.92
N GLU A 131 5.20 -2.01 -10.06
CA GLU A 131 5.50 -2.71 -11.33
C GLU A 131 6.78 -3.56 -11.27
N ASN A 132 7.70 -3.22 -10.38
CA ASN A 132 8.90 -4.01 -10.05
C ASN A 132 8.73 -4.83 -8.76
N ALA A 133 7.48 -5.06 -8.35
CA ALA A 133 7.12 -5.77 -7.13
C ALA A 133 7.57 -5.10 -5.81
N HIS A 134 7.88 -3.80 -5.80
CA HIS A 134 8.07 -3.06 -4.55
C HIS A 134 6.78 -3.02 -3.72
N ILE A 135 6.94 -2.77 -2.42
CA ILE A 135 5.85 -2.44 -1.48
C ILE A 135 6.24 -1.16 -0.75
N ALA A 136 5.37 -0.13 -0.76
CA ALA A 136 5.78 1.25 -0.42
C ALA A 136 7.03 1.67 -1.25
N PHE A 137 7.90 2.57 -0.77
CA PHE A 137 9.20 2.82 -1.42
C PHE A 137 10.30 1.79 -1.10
N ASN A 138 9.94 0.55 -0.72
CA ASN A 138 10.92 -0.52 -0.56
C ASN A 138 11.22 -1.16 -1.94
N ASP A 139 11.95 -0.41 -2.78
CA ASP A 139 12.39 -0.85 -4.11
C ASP A 139 13.45 -1.98 -4.05
N PRO A 140 13.56 -2.82 -5.10
CA PRO A 140 14.65 -3.79 -5.22
C PRO A 140 16.05 -3.14 -5.25
N PRO A 141 17.04 -3.64 -4.47
CA PRO A 141 16.90 -4.59 -3.37
C PRO A 141 16.30 -3.93 -2.13
N ALA A 142 15.20 -4.48 -1.61
CA ALA A 142 14.60 -4.00 -0.37
C ALA A 142 15.41 -4.41 0.87
N ASP A 143 15.30 -3.64 1.95
CA ASP A 143 15.86 -4.03 3.24
C ASP A 143 14.85 -4.87 4.04
N PHE A 144 15.08 -6.17 4.10
CA PHE A 144 14.29 -7.11 4.90
C PHE A 144 14.82 -7.30 6.33
N LYS A 145 15.99 -6.72 6.65
CA LYS A 145 16.69 -6.92 7.91
C LYS A 145 16.43 -5.80 8.90
N THR A 146 16.24 -4.57 8.42
CA THR A 146 15.87 -3.45 9.29
C THR A 146 14.63 -3.80 10.10
N GLN A 147 14.65 -3.44 11.39
CA GLN A 147 13.50 -3.56 12.27
C GLN A 147 12.84 -2.21 12.53
N GLU A 148 13.40 -1.11 12.01
CA GLU A 148 12.82 0.22 12.15
C GLU A 148 11.43 0.31 11.55
N ALA A 149 10.57 1.18 12.09
CA ALA A 149 9.23 1.32 11.55
C ALA A 149 9.23 2.09 10.23
N TYR A 150 10.01 3.18 10.16
CA TYR A 150 10.21 4.01 8.98
C TYR A 150 11.69 4.28 8.76
N ILE A 151 12.09 4.46 7.51
CA ILE A 151 13.45 4.83 7.11
C ILE A 151 13.43 5.87 5.99
N VAL A 152 14.55 6.54 5.79
CA VAL A 152 14.79 7.34 4.58
C VAL A 152 15.41 6.45 3.51
N VAL A 153 14.86 6.50 2.30
CA VAL A 153 15.38 5.79 1.13
C VAL A 153 15.77 6.77 0.03
N ASN A 154 16.80 6.41 -0.75
CA ASN A 154 17.16 7.13 -1.97
C ASN A 154 16.35 6.57 -3.14
N LEU A 155 15.66 7.44 -3.87
CA LEU A 155 14.91 7.03 -5.04
C LEU A 155 15.87 6.75 -6.20
N ASN A 156 15.80 5.53 -6.72
CA ASN A 156 16.59 5.11 -7.87
C ASN A 156 16.02 5.70 -9.18
N ASP A 157 16.81 5.63 -10.25
CA ASP A 157 16.41 6.20 -11.54
C ASP A 157 15.17 5.51 -12.13
N THR A 158 14.96 4.21 -11.87
CA THR A 158 13.77 3.49 -12.30
C THR A 158 12.50 4.10 -11.72
N CYS A 159 12.50 4.37 -10.40
CA CYS A 159 11.40 4.99 -9.68
C CYS A 159 11.16 6.41 -10.19
N LYS A 160 12.21 7.23 -10.33
CA LYS A 160 12.08 8.59 -10.88
C LYS A 160 11.52 8.60 -12.31
N ASN A 161 12.02 7.71 -13.17
CA ASN A 161 11.52 7.57 -14.54
C ASN A 161 10.03 7.17 -14.56
N GLN A 162 9.58 6.30 -13.65
CA GLN A 162 8.17 5.94 -13.54
C GLN A 162 7.31 7.16 -13.21
N GLN A 163 7.72 7.98 -12.23
CA GLN A 163 6.96 9.17 -11.83
C GLN A 163 6.80 10.20 -12.96
N VAL A 164 7.83 10.35 -13.80
CA VAL A 164 7.77 11.20 -15.00
C VAL A 164 6.84 10.60 -16.07
N ARG A 165 6.93 9.28 -16.34
CA ARG A 165 6.05 8.61 -17.33
C ARG A 165 4.58 8.69 -16.94
N GLU A 166 4.28 8.60 -15.64
CA GLU A 166 2.92 8.75 -15.11
C GLU A 166 2.42 10.21 -15.11
N GLY A 167 3.28 11.18 -15.43
CA GLY A 167 2.94 12.60 -15.53
C GLY A 167 2.88 13.35 -14.21
N TRP A 168 3.41 12.77 -13.12
CA TRP A 168 3.45 13.42 -11.81
C TRP A 168 4.49 14.53 -11.72
N PHE A 169 5.57 14.41 -12.51
CA PHE A 169 6.66 15.37 -12.61
C PHE A 169 7.01 15.62 -14.08
N LYS A 170 7.49 16.82 -14.40
CA LYS A 170 7.83 17.21 -15.78
C LYS A 170 9.15 16.56 -16.23
N THR A 171 10.13 16.51 -15.33
CA THR A 171 11.46 15.96 -15.59
C THR A 171 11.95 15.09 -14.42
N ILE A 172 12.98 14.28 -14.65
CA ILE A 172 13.60 13.45 -13.61
C ILE A 172 14.18 14.32 -12.48
N ASP A 173 14.72 15.50 -12.83
CA ASP A 173 15.32 16.42 -11.86
C ASP A 173 14.28 17.07 -10.94
N ASP A 174 13.01 17.12 -11.36
CA ASP A 174 11.90 17.57 -10.52
C ASP A 174 11.47 16.50 -9.49
N VAL A 175 11.87 15.24 -9.69
CA VAL A 175 11.52 14.16 -8.75
C VAL A 175 12.41 14.25 -7.51
N PRO A 176 11.84 14.27 -6.29
CA PRO A 176 12.62 14.27 -5.06
C PRO A 176 13.66 13.14 -5.02
N LYS A 177 14.82 13.41 -4.42
CA LYS A 177 15.91 12.43 -4.35
C LYS A 177 15.67 11.34 -3.31
N GLN A 178 14.87 11.65 -2.29
CA GLN A 178 14.65 10.79 -1.14
C GLN A 178 13.18 10.78 -0.74
N ALA A 179 12.78 9.71 -0.07
CA ALA A 179 11.47 9.56 0.53
C ALA A 179 11.60 8.94 1.92
N ILE A 180 10.63 9.22 2.80
CA ILE A 180 10.41 8.45 4.02
C ILE A 180 9.48 7.31 3.64
N THR A 181 9.78 6.09 4.10
CA THR A 181 8.93 4.92 3.87
C THR A 181 8.83 4.03 5.08
N MET A 182 7.65 3.46 5.29
CA MET A 182 7.45 2.36 6.21
C MET A 182 8.23 1.15 5.70
N THR A 183 8.93 0.48 6.61
CA THR A 183 9.79 -0.66 6.26
C THR A 183 8.97 -1.91 5.98
N VAL A 184 9.58 -2.85 5.25
CA VAL A 184 9.04 -4.19 5.06
C VAL A 184 8.73 -4.87 6.39
N HIS A 185 9.62 -4.74 7.38
CA HIS A 185 9.41 -5.34 8.71
C HIS A 185 8.13 -4.84 9.36
N GLN A 186 7.90 -3.53 9.36
CA GLN A 186 6.72 -2.92 9.98
C GLN A 186 5.43 -3.25 9.24
N ILE A 187 5.45 -3.29 7.91
CA ILE A 187 4.32 -3.77 7.09
C ILE A 187 3.96 -5.21 7.49
N MET A 188 4.96 -6.07 7.65
CA MET A 188 4.76 -7.48 8.00
C MET A 188 4.26 -7.69 9.45
N GLN A 189 4.19 -6.65 10.29
CA GLN A 189 3.59 -6.72 11.62
C GLN A 189 2.06 -6.52 11.62
N CYS A 190 1.44 -6.20 10.47
CA CYS A 190 -0.02 -6.08 10.38
C CYS A 190 -0.68 -7.42 10.73
N LYS A 191 -1.85 -7.40 11.39
CA LYS A 191 -2.62 -8.63 11.61
C LYS A 191 -3.14 -9.22 10.30
N HIS A 192 -3.59 -8.37 9.38
CA HIS A 192 -4.02 -8.73 8.03
C HIS A 192 -3.31 -7.83 7.01
N ILE A 193 -2.90 -8.41 5.90
CA ILE A 193 -2.40 -7.66 4.75
C ILE A 193 -3.32 -7.96 3.57
N VAL A 194 -3.85 -6.90 2.95
CA VAL A 194 -4.65 -6.96 1.75
C VAL A 194 -3.94 -6.17 0.67
N SER A 195 -3.69 -6.78 -0.49
CA SER A 195 -3.14 -6.10 -1.66
C SER A 195 -4.14 -6.09 -2.79
N CYS A 196 -4.49 -4.90 -3.28
CA CYS A 196 -5.31 -4.70 -4.46
C CYS A 196 -4.41 -4.29 -5.62
N VAL A 197 -4.32 -5.13 -6.65
CA VAL A 197 -3.35 -4.95 -7.73
C VAL A 197 -3.99 -5.15 -9.10
N PRO A 198 -4.88 -4.24 -9.55
CA PRO A 198 -5.44 -4.28 -10.90
C PRO A 198 -4.43 -3.85 -11.97
N PHE A 199 -4.83 -4.04 -13.23
CA PHE A 199 -4.22 -3.57 -14.48
C PHE A 199 -3.07 -4.43 -15.03
N GLU A 200 -2.99 -4.49 -16.37
CA GLU A 200 -2.00 -5.28 -17.12
C GLU A 200 -0.55 -4.90 -16.78
N VAL A 201 -0.28 -3.62 -16.49
CA VAL A 201 1.07 -3.13 -16.14
C VAL A 201 1.64 -3.85 -14.91
N LYS A 202 0.78 -4.43 -14.06
CA LYS A 202 1.17 -5.17 -12.86
C LYS A 202 1.41 -6.65 -13.12
N ALA A 203 1.05 -7.19 -14.28
CA ALA A 203 1.07 -8.62 -14.56
C ALA A 203 2.45 -9.26 -14.38
N LYS A 204 3.51 -8.54 -14.79
CA LYS A 204 4.89 -9.00 -14.57
C LYS A 204 5.23 -9.07 -13.08
N ALA A 205 4.95 -8.02 -12.31
CA ALA A 205 5.21 -7.99 -10.86
C ALA A 205 4.49 -9.11 -10.13
N ILE A 206 3.24 -9.37 -10.51
CA ILE A 206 2.45 -10.47 -9.96
C ILE A 206 3.08 -11.81 -10.31
N LYS A 207 3.43 -12.06 -11.57
CA LYS A 207 4.17 -13.27 -11.98
C LYS A 207 5.46 -13.46 -11.20
N ASP A 208 6.31 -12.43 -11.14
CA ASP A 208 7.58 -12.49 -10.40
C ASP A 208 7.34 -12.81 -8.93
N THR A 209 6.31 -12.22 -8.31
CA THR A 209 5.94 -12.47 -6.91
C THR A 209 5.55 -13.93 -6.69
N PHE A 210 4.81 -14.54 -7.63
CA PHE A 210 4.39 -15.94 -7.54
C PHE A 210 5.56 -16.91 -7.77
N GLU A 211 6.29 -16.73 -8.86
CA GLU A 211 7.29 -17.70 -9.35
C GLU A 211 8.63 -17.62 -8.63
N SER A 212 9.00 -16.44 -8.09
CA SER A 212 10.29 -16.26 -7.43
C SER A 212 10.32 -16.85 -6.02
N PRO A 213 11.47 -17.36 -5.53
CA PRO A 213 11.65 -17.59 -4.10
C PRO A 213 11.55 -16.26 -3.32
N ILE A 214 11.45 -16.33 -1.99
CA ILE A 214 11.50 -15.12 -1.15
C ILE A 214 12.84 -14.42 -1.41
N SER A 215 12.76 -13.19 -1.93
CA SER A 215 13.92 -12.43 -2.39
C SER A 215 13.68 -10.94 -2.22
N ASN A 216 14.68 -10.22 -1.73
CA ASN A 216 14.62 -8.75 -1.64
C ASN A 216 14.71 -8.06 -3.00
N LEU A 217 15.08 -8.80 -4.06
CA LEU A 217 15.01 -8.33 -5.44
C LEU A 217 13.58 -8.34 -6.00
N VAL A 218 12.65 -9.06 -5.34
CA VAL A 218 11.22 -9.05 -5.64
C VAL A 218 10.48 -8.83 -4.31
N PRO A 219 10.45 -7.59 -3.78
CA PRO A 219 10.05 -7.30 -2.41
C PRO A 219 8.72 -7.93 -1.99
N ALA A 220 7.70 -7.88 -2.85
CA ALA A 220 6.38 -8.47 -2.59
C ALA A 220 6.40 -9.99 -2.32
N THR A 221 7.48 -10.72 -2.67
CA THR A 221 7.63 -12.14 -2.31
C THR A 221 7.60 -12.37 -0.79
N ILE A 222 7.98 -11.38 0.02
CA ILE A 222 7.92 -11.46 1.48
C ILE A 222 6.47 -11.62 1.97
N LEU A 223 5.49 -11.02 1.29
CA LEU A 223 4.07 -11.10 1.65
C LEU A 223 3.55 -12.54 1.64
N LYS A 224 4.17 -13.43 0.84
CA LYS A 224 3.81 -14.86 0.81
C LYS A 224 4.00 -15.56 2.15
N THR A 225 4.90 -15.04 2.99
CA THR A 225 5.19 -15.57 4.34
C THR A 225 4.17 -15.13 5.38
N HIS A 226 3.36 -14.10 5.08
CA HIS A 226 2.40 -13.57 6.02
C HIS A 226 1.16 -14.47 6.13
N LYS A 227 0.83 -14.90 7.36
CA LYS A 227 -0.26 -15.86 7.63
C LYS A 227 -1.62 -15.39 7.09
N ASN A 228 -1.88 -14.09 7.16
CA ASN A 228 -3.14 -13.45 6.80
C ASN A 228 -2.97 -12.52 5.60
N MET A 229 -2.26 -12.98 4.57
CA MET A 229 -2.13 -12.26 3.29
C MET A 229 -3.29 -12.62 2.35
N THR A 230 -3.98 -11.60 1.85
CA THR A 230 -5.01 -11.72 0.80
C THR A 230 -4.66 -10.83 -0.38
N LEU A 231 -4.58 -11.42 -1.58
CA LEU A 231 -4.26 -10.73 -2.83
C LEU A 231 -5.52 -10.66 -3.71
N PHE A 232 -5.89 -9.46 -4.13
CA PHE A 232 -6.96 -9.19 -5.07
C PHE A 232 -6.35 -8.74 -6.40
N LEU A 233 -6.69 -9.48 -7.46
CA LEU A 233 -6.25 -9.26 -8.83
C LEU A 233 -7.47 -9.08 -9.74
N ASP A 234 -7.26 -8.42 -10.87
CA ASP A 234 -8.16 -8.50 -12.01
C ASP A 234 -7.59 -9.45 -13.07
N ASN A 235 -8.38 -9.75 -14.12
CA ASN A 235 -7.93 -10.61 -15.20
C ASN A 235 -6.64 -10.10 -15.87
N ASP A 236 -6.47 -8.79 -16.00
CA ASP A 236 -5.33 -8.18 -16.66
C ASP A 236 -4.03 -8.35 -15.86
N SER A 237 -4.07 -8.07 -14.55
CA SER A 237 -2.95 -8.28 -13.64
C SER A 237 -2.64 -9.77 -13.37
N ALA A 238 -3.62 -10.66 -13.56
CA ALA A 238 -3.43 -12.11 -13.45
C ALA A 238 -2.99 -12.78 -14.76
N SER A 239 -2.97 -12.04 -15.88
CA SER A 239 -2.79 -12.57 -17.24
C SER A 239 -1.51 -13.39 -17.47
N GLN A 240 -0.46 -13.13 -16.69
CA GLN A 240 0.83 -13.82 -16.79
C GLN A 240 1.02 -14.98 -15.80
N VAL A 241 0.08 -15.19 -14.88
CA VAL A 241 0.10 -16.28 -13.89
C VAL A 241 -0.94 -17.35 -14.21
N ILE A 242 -2.07 -16.95 -14.80
CA ILE A 242 -3.06 -17.89 -15.32
C ILE A 242 -2.57 -18.42 -16.67
N SER A 243 -2.09 -19.65 -16.70
CA SER A 243 -2.02 -20.36 -17.98
C SER A 243 -3.45 -20.49 -18.53
N LYS A 244 -3.67 -20.21 -19.83
CA LYS A 244 -4.97 -20.30 -20.53
C LYS A 244 -5.72 -21.66 -20.38
N LYS A 245 -5.19 -22.63 -19.63
CA LYS A 245 -5.80 -23.93 -19.34
C LYS A 245 -6.71 -23.96 -18.11
N GLN A 246 -6.70 -22.96 -17.22
CA GLN A 246 -7.58 -22.95 -16.03
C GLN A 246 -8.88 -22.14 -16.20
N ALA A 247 -9.02 -21.33 -17.25
CA ALA A 247 -10.23 -20.55 -17.53
C ALA A 247 -11.38 -21.36 -18.16
N ALA A 248 -11.23 -22.67 -18.33
CA ALA A 248 -12.24 -23.54 -18.95
C ALA A 248 -12.90 -24.53 -17.96
N VAL A 249 -12.61 -24.45 -16.66
CA VAL A 249 -13.22 -25.32 -15.65
C VAL A 249 -13.44 -24.56 -14.34
N SER A 250 -14.43 -23.66 -14.33
CA SER A 250 -15.16 -23.23 -13.13
C SER A 250 -16.47 -22.57 -13.52
#